data_AF-A0A949HTR4-F1
#
_entry.id   AF-A0A949HTR4-F1
#
_cell.length_a   1.000
_cell.length_b   1.000
_cell.length_c   1.000
_cell.angle_alpha   90.00
_cell.angle_beta   90.00
_cell.angle_gamma   90.00
#
_symmetry.space_group_name_H-M   'P 1'
#
loop_
_entity.id
_entity.type
_entity.pdbx_description
1 polymer ?
#
loop_
_entity_poly.entity_id
_entity_poly.type
_entity_poly.pdbx_seq_one_letter_code
_entity_poly.pdbx_strand_id
1 'polypeptide(L)'
;MSRPLSVVVVFFAALFRLQAAPGVPAGFAFQYREGLLWIKVSTPQSARPLNFLLDSGAEVSVIALATAERLGLALHEPVSVKSVESSMTGFRTQGLRATANGVA
;
A
#
# COMPACT_ATOMS: atom_id res chain seq x y z
N MET A 1 4.51 66.97 -29.16
CA MET A 1 5.53 66.58 -28.15
C MET A 1 4.91 66.82 -26.78
N SER A 2 4.40 65.76 -26.16
CA SER A 2 3.75 65.80 -24.84
C SER A 2 3.76 64.39 -24.25
N ARG A 3 4.59 64.17 -23.23
CA ARG A 3 4.61 62.92 -22.43
C ARG A 3 3.56 63.06 -21.32
N PRO A 4 2.76 62.03 -21.06
CA PRO A 4 2.28 61.73 -19.71
C PRO A 4 2.96 60.44 -19.23
N LEU A 5 3.85 60.53 -18.24
CA LEU A 5 3.56 60.35 -16.82
C LEU A 5 3.25 58.88 -16.49
N SER A 6 4.19 58.29 -15.75
CA SER A 6 4.18 56.93 -15.23
C SER A 6 2.86 56.52 -14.57
N VAL A 7 2.38 55.33 -14.89
CA VAL A 7 1.45 54.59 -14.02
C VAL A 7 2.15 53.30 -13.65
N VAL A 8 2.81 53.28 -12.49
CA VAL A 8 3.24 52.04 -11.85
C VAL A 8 1.99 51.44 -11.22
N VAL A 9 1.30 50.56 -11.96
CA VAL A 9 0.23 49.75 -11.39
C VAL A 9 0.88 48.67 -10.55
N VAL A 10 1.01 48.92 -9.25
CA VAL A 10 1.36 47.89 -8.27
C VAL A 10 0.12 47.01 -8.07
N PHE A 11 0.02 45.95 -8.85
CA PHE A 11 -1.03 44.95 -8.69
C PHE A 11 -0.64 43.98 -7.56
N PHE A 12 -0.84 44.41 -6.30
CA PHE A 12 -0.75 43.56 -5.10
C PHE A 12 -1.98 42.63 -5.00
N ALA A 13 -2.41 42.04 -6.11
CA ALA A 13 -3.52 41.10 -6.09
C ALA A 13 -2.98 39.70 -5.83
N ALA A 14 -3.36 39.17 -4.66
CA ALA A 14 -3.54 37.76 -4.44
C ALA A 14 -2.26 36.89 -4.40
N LEU A 15 -1.56 37.00 -3.26
CA LEU A 15 -1.07 35.83 -2.54
C LEU A 15 -2.26 34.94 -2.07
N PHE A 16 -3.18 34.58 -2.97
CA PHE A 16 -4.11 33.48 -2.72
C PHE A 16 -3.27 32.21 -2.73
N ARG A 17 -2.77 31.85 -1.55
CA ARG A 17 -2.36 30.49 -1.22
C ARG A 17 -3.58 29.62 -1.53
N LEU A 18 -3.59 29.04 -2.71
CA LEU A 18 -4.42 27.89 -3.01
C LEU A 18 -3.91 26.77 -2.09
N GLN A 19 -4.41 26.72 -0.85
CA GLN A 19 -4.22 25.54 -0.01
C GLN A 19 -4.98 24.43 -0.73
N ALA A 20 -4.23 23.56 -1.41
CA ALA A 20 -4.76 22.28 -1.83
C ALA A 20 -5.40 21.63 -0.59
N ALA A 21 -6.68 21.28 -0.68
CA ALA A 21 -7.32 20.48 0.35
C ALA A 21 -6.39 19.27 0.64
N PRO A 22 -6.21 18.85 1.90
CA PRO A 22 -5.48 17.63 2.19
C PRO A 22 -6.07 16.54 1.30
N GLY A 23 -5.26 16.04 0.37
CA GLY A 23 -5.72 15.08 -0.63
C GLY A 23 -6.40 13.93 0.12
N VAL A 24 -7.60 13.56 -0.31
CA VAL A 24 -8.26 12.35 0.18
C VAL A 24 -7.21 11.24 0.19
N PRO A 25 -6.96 10.55 1.32
CA PRO A 25 -6.00 9.47 1.36
C PRO A 25 -6.32 8.54 0.20
N ALA A 26 -5.38 8.40 -0.73
CA ALA A 26 -5.63 7.67 -1.96
C ALA A 26 -6.02 6.24 -1.56
N GLY A 27 -7.27 5.86 -1.83
CA GLY A 27 -7.70 4.47 -1.67
C GLY A 27 -6.80 3.55 -2.49
N PHE A 28 -6.71 2.28 -2.10
CA PHE A 28 -6.05 1.28 -2.91
C PHE A 28 -7.07 0.53 -3.76
N ALA A 29 -6.67 0.16 -4.97
CA ALA A 29 -7.50 -0.66 -5.84
C ALA A 29 -7.55 -2.11 -5.32
N PHE A 30 -8.74 -2.70 -5.39
CA PHE A 30 -8.96 -4.12 -5.15
C PHE A 30 -9.76 -4.73 -6.30
N GLN A 31 -9.66 -6.03 -6.45
CA GLN A 31 -10.45 -6.82 -7.40
C GLN A 31 -11.34 -7.76 -6.62
N TYR A 32 -12.64 -7.74 -6.92
CA TYR A 32 -13.55 -8.76 -6.44
C TYR A 32 -13.57 -9.93 -7.43
N ARG A 33 -13.16 -11.12 -6.99
CA ARG A 33 -13.11 -12.33 -7.81
C ARG A 33 -13.41 -13.54 -6.95
N GLU A 34 -14.33 -14.39 -7.42
CA GLU A 34 -14.65 -15.68 -6.77
C GLU A 34 -15.09 -15.50 -5.31
N GLY A 35 -15.83 -14.43 -5.00
CA GLY A 35 -16.29 -14.16 -3.63
C GLY A 35 -15.26 -13.44 -2.74
N LEU A 36 -14.08 -13.13 -3.27
CA LEU A 36 -12.92 -12.70 -2.50
C LEU A 36 -12.40 -11.32 -2.94
N LEU A 37 -11.83 -10.58 -1.98
CA LEU A 37 -11.20 -9.27 -2.21
C LEU A 37 -9.69 -9.42 -2.38
N TRP A 38 -9.22 -9.22 -3.60
CA TRP A 38 -7.81 -9.33 -3.96
C TRP A 38 -7.17 -7.95 -4.08
N ILE A 39 -6.01 -7.77 -3.45
CA ILE A 39 -5.22 -6.55 -3.56
C ILE A 39 -3.83 -6.84 -4.12
N LYS A 40 -3.28 -5.86 -4.84
CA LYS A 40 -1.88 -5.89 -5.27
C LYS A 40 -1.04 -5.17 -4.23
N VAL A 41 -0.06 -5.87 -3.67
CA VAL A 41 0.89 -5.28 -2.71
C VAL A 41 2.30 -5.27 -3.29
N SER A 42 3.00 -4.17 -3.05
CA SER A 42 4.41 -4.01 -3.38
C SER A 42 5.26 -4.32 -2.16
N THR A 43 6.41 -4.94 -2.38
CA THR A 43 7.38 -5.25 -1.33
C THR A 43 8.80 -5.06 -1.86
N PRO A 44 9.75 -4.56 -1.06
CA PRO A 44 11.14 -4.40 -1.51
C PRO A 44 11.80 -5.68 -2.04
N GLN A 45 11.35 -6.84 -1.57
CA GLN A 45 11.87 -8.17 -1.93
C GLN A 45 11.43 -8.66 -3.32
N SER A 46 10.53 -7.95 -4.00
CA SER A 46 10.03 -8.36 -5.32
C SER A 46 9.82 -7.18 -6.25
N ALA A 47 10.37 -7.26 -7.47
CA ALA A 47 10.11 -6.32 -8.54
C ALA A 47 8.66 -6.40 -9.08
N ARG A 48 7.95 -7.51 -8.83
CA ARG A 48 6.56 -7.72 -9.24
C ARG A 48 5.62 -7.66 -8.03
N PRO A 49 4.47 -6.98 -8.11
CA PRO A 49 3.48 -6.99 -7.03
C PRO A 49 2.99 -8.40 -6.69
N LEU A 50 2.76 -8.65 -5.41
CA LEU A 50 2.14 -9.87 -4.90
C LEU A 50 0.62 -9.71 -4.88
N ASN A 51 -0.11 -10.83 -4.99
CA ASN A 51 -1.56 -10.87 -4.78
C ASN A 51 -1.83 -11.24 -3.33
N PHE A 52 -2.50 -10.38 -2.60
CA PHE A 52 -2.94 -10.64 -1.24
C PHE A 52 -4.46 -10.76 -1.22
N LEU A 53 -4.95 -11.67 -0.38
CA LEU A 53 -6.36 -11.77 -0.05
C LEU A 53 -6.62 -10.90 1.18
N LEU A 54 -7.64 -10.05 1.13
CA LEU A 54 -8.12 -9.37 2.31
C LEU A 54 -9.07 -10.30 3.07
N ASP A 55 -8.58 -10.89 4.15
CA ASP A 55 -9.28 -11.91 4.93
C ASP A 55 -9.38 -11.47 6.40
N SER A 56 -10.57 -11.00 6.81
CA SER A 56 -10.84 -10.64 8.21
C SER A 56 -11.04 -11.85 9.11
N GLY A 57 -11.17 -13.06 8.55
CA GLY A 57 -11.29 -14.31 9.31
C GLY A 57 -9.95 -14.88 9.75
N ALA A 58 -8.84 -14.37 9.22
CA ALA A 58 -7.49 -14.76 9.62
C ALA A 58 -6.99 -13.90 10.80
N GLU A 59 -6.53 -14.55 11.87
CA GLU A 59 -5.93 -13.86 13.02
C GLU A 59 -4.57 -13.23 12.67
N VAL A 60 -3.86 -13.81 11.71
CA VAL A 60 -2.54 -13.38 11.26
C VAL A 60 -2.46 -13.37 9.75
N SER A 61 -1.60 -12.50 9.20
CA SER A 61 -1.27 -12.54 7.78
C SER A 61 -0.36 -13.73 7.47
N VAL A 62 -0.72 -14.49 6.45
CA VAL A 62 0.04 -15.65 5.97
C VAL A 62 0.38 -15.51 4.49
N ILE A 63 1.53 -16.04 4.11
CA ILE A 63 1.94 -16.18 2.71
C ILE A 63 2.30 -17.63 2.45
N ALA A 64 2.18 -18.05 1.18
CA ALA A 64 2.60 -19.39 0.79
C ALA A 64 4.11 -19.60 1.05
N LEU A 65 4.49 -20.77 1.53
CA LEU A 65 5.89 -21.12 1.81
C LEU A 65 6.81 -20.88 0.60
N ALA A 66 6.40 -21.37 -0.58
CA ALA A 66 7.13 -21.14 -1.83
C ALA A 66 7.28 -19.64 -2.18
N THR A 67 6.33 -18.79 -1.75
CA THR A 67 6.48 -17.33 -1.91
C THR A 67 7.50 -16.77 -0.93
N ALA A 68 7.50 -17.21 0.33
CA ALA A 68 8.49 -16.80 1.32
C ALA A 68 9.92 -17.17 0.88
N GLU A 69 10.11 -18.40 0.37
CA GLU A 69 11.38 -18.89 -0.16
C GLU A 69 11.84 -18.08 -1.38
N ARG A 70 10.94 -17.83 -2.34
CA ARG A 70 11.23 -17.00 -3.53
C ARG A 70 11.61 -15.57 -3.16
N LEU A 71 11.04 -15.03 -2.09
CA LEU A 71 11.36 -13.69 -1.57
C LEU A 71 12.63 -13.67 -0.69
N GLY A 72 13.26 -14.82 -0.44
CA GLY A 72 14.43 -14.93 0.41
C GLY A 72 14.15 -14.58 1.88
N LEU A 73 12.93 -14.80 2.36
CA LEU A 73 12.60 -14.54 3.76
C LEU A 73 13.18 -15.63 4.65
N ALA A 74 13.78 -15.24 5.77
CA ALA A 74 14.20 -16.18 6.79
C ALA A 74 12.99 -16.92 7.36
N LEU A 75 13.07 -18.24 7.38
CA LEU A 75 12.12 -19.12 8.03
C LEU A 75 12.68 -19.51 9.41
N HIS A 76 11.90 -19.29 10.46
CA HIS A 76 12.30 -19.57 11.84
C HIS A 76 11.57 -20.80 12.36
N GLU A 77 11.12 -20.75 13.63
CA GLU A 77 10.46 -21.86 14.27
C GLU A 77 9.19 -22.30 13.53
N PRO A 78 8.95 -23.62 13.41
CA PRO A 78 7.68 -24.13 12.92
C PRO A 78 6.57 -23.75 13.90
N VAL A 79 5.41 -23.39 13.35
CA VAL A 79 4.21 -23.03 14.11
C VAL A 79 3.03 -23.87 13.61
N SER A 80 2.20 -24.35 14.53
CA SER A 80 0.94 -25.00 14.15
C SER A 80 -0.08 -23.93 13.80
N VAL A 81 -0.60 -23.97 12.58
CA VAL A 81 -1.63 -23.08 12.07
C VAL A 81 -2.92 -23.86 11.94
N LYS A 82 -3.97 -23.40 12.63
CA LYS A 82 -5.28 -24.04 12.61
C LYS A 82 -6.18 -23.37 11.57
N SER A 83 -6.75 -24.19 10.69
CA SER A 83 -7.84 -23.81 9.78
C SER A 83 -9.17 -24.33 10.34
N VAL A 84 -10.28 -24.05 9.66
CA VAL A 84 -11.63 -24.49 10.06
C VAL A 84 -11.69 -26.01 10.21
N GLU A 85 -11.09 -26.76 9.28
CA GLU A 85 -11.20 -28.22 9.22
C GLU A 85 -9.86 -28.96 9.39
N SER A 86 -8.74 -28.24 9.55
CA SER A 86 -7.42 -28.87 9.55
C SER A 86 -6.40 -28.09 10.38
N SER A 87 -5.25 -28.69 10.60
CA SER A 87 -4.06 -28.02 11.13
C SER A 87 -2.88 -28.29 10.21
N MET A 88 -2.07 -27.27 9.98
CA MET A 88 -0.89 -27.32 9.12
C MET A 88 0.32 -26.75 9.85
N THR A 89 1.52 -27.11 9.40
CA THR A 89 2.76 -26.49 9.87
C THR A 89 3.09 -25.27 9.00
N GLY A 90 3.13 -24.09 9.62
CA GLY A 90 3.73 -22.88 9.07
C GLY A 90 5.10 -22.61 9.68
N PHE A 91 5.73 -21.50 9.29
CA PHE A 91 6.99 -21.04 9.86
C PHE A 91 6.88 -19.55 10.18
N ARG A 92 7.38 -19.12 11.34
CA ARG A 92 7.51 -17.68 11.60
C ARG A 92 8.54 -17.08 10.64
N THR A 93 8.28 -15.85 10.18
CA THR A 93 9.19 -15.10 9.30
C THR A 93 9.59 -13.77 9.93
N GLN A 94 10.68 -13.17 9.45
CA GLN A 94 11.19 -11.86 9.89
C GLN A 94 10.28 -10.63 9.59
N GLY A 95 9.00 -10.87 9.26
CA GLY A 95 8.06 -9.85 8.81
C GLY A 95 8.27 -9.49 7.34
N LEU A 96 7.18 -9.18 6.65
CA LEU A 96 7.19 -8.74 5.26
C LEU A 96 6.60 -7.32 5.18
N ARG A 97 7.41 -6.36 4.77
CA ARG A 97 6.90 -5.02 4.45
C ARG A 97 6.17 -5.09 3.11
N ALA A 98 4.86 -4.95 3.16
CA ALA A 98 3.99 -4.92 1.99
C ALA A 98 3.15 -3.64 2.02
N THR A 99 2.93 -3.01 0.87
CA THR A 99 2.04 -1.84 0.78
C THR A 99 1.13 -1.91 -0.44
N ALA A 100 -0.12 -1.50 -0.27
CA ALA A 100 -1.07 -1.25 -1.34
C ALA A 100 -1.19 0.26 -1.53
N ASN A 101 -0.68 0.78 -2.66
CA ASN A 101 -0.69 2.22 -2.95
C ASN A 101 -0.10 3.10 -1.82
N GLY A 102 0.97 2.62 -1.15
CA GLY A 102 1.61 3.33 -0.03
C GLY A 102 0.94 3.14 1.33
N VAL A 103 -0.19 2.43 1.40
CA VAL A 103 -0.83 2.00 2.65
C VAL A 103 -0.24 0.65 3.07
N ALA A 104 0.21 0.54 4.32
CA ALA A 104 0.78 -0.68 4.89
C ALA A 104 -0.30 -1.54 5.57
#